data_AF-N6ZYE3-F1
#
_entry.id   AF-N6ZYE3-F1
#
_cell.length_a   1.000
_cell.length_b   1.000
_cell.length_c   1.000
_cell.angle_alpha   90.00
_cell.angle_beta   90.00
_cell.angle_gamma   90.00
#
_symmetry.space_group_name_H-M   'P 1'
#
loop_
_entity.id
_entity.type
_entity.pdbx_description
1 polymer ?
#
loop_
_entity_poly.entity_id
_entity_poly.type
_entity_poly.pdbx_seq_one_letter_code
_entity_poly.pdbx_strand_id
1 'polypeptide(L)'
;MGIGRFAFTPMMPLMLRDGSLDAVTGTEWATANYLGYLLGALSASWFAGMPRRGLQVGLIGVAATTLGMSWGGTAFPWLGMALRASAGVFSAWVLVCASSWCLPELARRHATALGAWVYTGVGLGIAGTGVLTW
;
A
#
# COMPACT_ATOMS: atom_id res chain seq x y z
N MET A 1 4.57 1.72 -2.06
CA MET A 1 3.16 1.39 -2.36
C MET A 1 2.99 0.09 -3.11
N GLY A 2 3.58 -0.08 -4.30
CA GLY A 2 3.51 -1.35 -5.04
C GLY A 2 3.87 -2.57 -4.18
N ILE A 3 4.99 -2.50 -3.46
CA ILE A 3 5.47 -3.63 -2.65
C ILE A 3 4.53 -3.96 -1.47
N GLY A 4 4.42 -3.06 -0.47
CA GLY A 4 3.67 -3.36 0.76
C GLY A 4 2.17 -3.66 0.57
N ARG A 5 1.54 -3.11 -0.48
CA ARG A 5 0.14 -3.40 -0.78
C ARG A 5 -0.04 -4.75 -1.48
N PHE A 6 0.79 -5.03 -2.49
CA PHE A 6 0.55 -6.11 -3.43
C PHE A 6 1.41 -7.37 -3.21
N ALA A 7 2.48 -7.31 -2.40
CA ALA A 7 3.30 -8.48 -2.08
C ALA A 7 2.51 -9.61 -1.40
N PHE A 8 1.48 -9.25 -0.63
CA PHE A 8 0.69 -10.23 0.12
C PHE A 8 -0.07 -11.21 -0.78
N THR A 9 -0.54 -10.77 -1.94
CA THR A 9 -1.32 -11.60 -2.86
C THR A 9 -0.54 -12.79 -3.44
N PRO A 10 0.66 -12.61 -4.04
CA PRO A 10 1.47 -13.74 -4.50
C PRO A 10 2.07 -14.54 -3.34
N MET A 11 2.27 -13.96 -2.15
CA MET A 11 2.81 -14.68 -0.98
C MET A 11 1.77 -15.56 -0.28
N MET A 12 0.49 -15.18 -0.28
CA MET A 12 -0.56 -15.89 0.46
C MET A 12 -0.62 -17.41 0.14
N PRO A 13 -0.57 -17.88 -1.13
CA PRO A 13 -0.55 -19.31 -1.43
C PRO A 13 0.62 -20.07 -0.80
N LEU A 14 1.80 -19.45 -0.72
CA LEU A 14 2.98 -20.03 -0.08
C LEU A 14 2.81 -20.08 1.43
N MET A 15 2.28 -19.00 2.02
CA MET A 15 2.01 -18.94 3.46
C MET A 15 0.99 -20.00 3.91
N LEU A 16 -0.04 -20.25 3.09
CA LEU A 16 -1.03 -21.31 3.28
C LEU A 16 -0.39 -22.70 3.19
N ARG A 17 0.45 -22.92 2.18
CA ARG A 17 1.18 -24.19 2.00
C ARG A 17 2.10 -24.50 3.17
N ASP A 18 2.78 -23.49 3.70
CA ASP A 18 3.72 -23.63 4.81
C ASP A 18 3.01 -23.68 6.19
N GLY A 19 1.68 -23.56 6.24
CA GLY A 19 0.90 -23.55 7.47
C GLY A 19 1.14 -22.31 8.35
N SER A 20 1.81 -21.31 7.81
CA SER A 20 2.13 -20.04 8.50
C SER A 20 0.95 -19.07 8.57
N LEU A 21 -0.12 -19.33 7.80
CA LEU A 21 -1.35 -18.58 7.76
C LEU A 21 -2.51 -19.51 7.36
N ASP A 22 -3.70 -19.30 7.91
CA ASP A 22 -4.93 -19.97 7.45
C ASP A 22 -5.68 -19.14 6.41
N ALA A 23 -6.51 -19.78 5.58
CA ALA A 23 -7.27 -19.15 4.50
C ALA A 23 -8.23 -18.06 5.02
N VAL A 24 -8.85 -18.29 6.18
CA VAL A 24 -9.77 -17.31 6.78
C VAL A 24 -8.99 -16.07 7.19
N THR A 25 -7.91 -16.24 7.95
CA THR A 25 -7.05 -15.13 8.41
C THR A 25 -6.44 -14.36 7.22
N GLY A 26 -6.00 -15.06 6.17
CA GLY A 26 -5.49 -14.42 4.97
C GLY A 26 -6.54 -13.54 4.27
N THR A 27 -7.79 -14.01 4.22
CA THR A 27 -8.91 -13.25 3.64
C THR A 27 -9.28 -12.04 4.50
N GLU A 28 -9.27 -12.17 5.83
CA GLU A 28 -9.48 -11.08 6.76
C GLU A 28 -8.42 -9.99 6.59
N TRP A 29 -7.15 -10.38 6.48
CA TRP A 29 -6.03 -9.47 6.25
C TRP A 29 -6.12 -8.73 4.91
N ALA A 30 -6.57 -9.41 3.86
CA ALA A 30 -6.84 -8.79 2.56
C ALA A 30 -7.97 -7.77 2.66
N THR A 31 -9.08 -8.15 3.31
CA THR A 31 -10.26 -7.29 3.52
C THR A 31 -9.91 -6.05 4.34
N ALA A 32 -9.15 -6.22 5.42
CA ALA A 32 -8.69 -5.13 6.27
C ALA A 32 -7.84 -4.11 5.48
N ASN A 33 -6.98 -4.57 4.57
CA ASN A 33 -6.21 -3.67 3.70
C ASN A 33 -7.11 -2.86 2.75
N TYR A 34 -8.15 -3.47 2.17
CA TYR A 34 -9.09 -2.76 1.31
C TYR A 34 -9.92 -1.74 2.09
N LEU A 35 -10.41 -2.10 3.27
CA LEU A 35 -11.15 -1.19 4.14
C LEU A 35 -10.27 -0.02 4.57
N GLY A 36 -9.04 -0.30 5.01
CA GLY A 36 -8.06 0.73 5.35
C GLY A 36 -7.77 1.66 4.17
N TYR A 37 -7.65 1.12 2.96
CA TYR A 37 -7.44 1.94 1.76
C TYR A 37 -8.63 2.86 1.46
N LEU A 38 -9.86 2.36 1.61
CA LEU A 38 -11.06 3.19 1.47
C LEU A 38 -11.04 4.35 2.48
N LEU A 39 -10.82 4.06 3.75
CA LEU A 39 -10.73 5.08 4.81
C LEU A 39 -9.57 6.06 4.57
N GLY A 40 -8.44 5.56 4.10
CA GLY A 40 -7.29 6.38 3.70
C GLY A 40 -7.61 7.32 2.55
N ALA A 41 -8.34 6.87 1.54
CA ALA A 41 -8.72 7.70 0.41
C ALA A 41 -9.66 8.84 0.84
N LEU A 42 -10.62 8.54 1.72
CA LEU A 42 -11.53 9.55 2.27
C LEU A 42 -10.80 10.58 3.15
N SER A 43 -9.85 10.12 3.98
CA SER A 43 -9.06 10.98 4.86
C SER A 43 -7.90 11.71 4.17
N ALA A 44 -7.54 11.35 2.93
CA ALA A 44 -6.44 11.99 2.20
C ALA A 44 -6.66 13.50 1.98
N SER A 45 -7.91 13.95 1.95
CA SER A 45 -8.30 15.36 1.85
C SER A 45 -7.77 16.22 3.00
N TRP A 46 -7.47 15.64 4.17
CA TRP A 46 -6.84 16.34 5.30
C TRP A 46 -5.46 16.91 4.95
N PHE A 47 -4.81 16.35 3.93
CA PHE A 47 -3.51 16.82 3.44
C PHE A 47 -3.62 17.76 2.23
N ALA A 48 -4.82 18.20 1.84
CA ALA A 48 -5.01 19.04 0.65
C ALA A 48 -4.16 20.32 0.66
N GLY A 49 -3.98 20.95 1.83
CA GLY A 49 -3.12 22.13 1.97
C GLY A 49 -1.62 21.85 1.94
N MET A 50 -1.19 20.61 2.23
CA MET A 50 0.22 20.21 2.27
C MET A 50 0.43 18.77 1.77
N PRO A 51 0.19 18.48 0.47
CA PRO A 51 0.22 17.11 -0.06
C PRO A 51 1.55 16.39 0.18
N ARG A 52 2.66 17.13 0.14
CA ARG A 52 4.00 16.59 0.42
C ARG A 52 4.12 15.95 1.81
N ARG A 53 3.45 16.49 2.83
CA ARG A 53 3.44 15.90 4.19
C ARG A 53 2.67 14.58 4.19
N GLY A 54 1.50 14.53 3.56
CA GLY A 54 0.72 13.30 3.43
C GLY A 54 1.47 12.20 2.67
N LEU A 55 2.21 12.58 1.62
CA LEU A 55 3.10 11.69 0.88
C LEU A 55 4.23 11.12 1.79
N GLN A 56 4.94 11.97 2.54
CA GLN A 56 6.01 11.52 3.44
C GLN A 56 5.49 10.61 4.55
N VAL A 57 4.41 11.00 5.23
CA VAL A 57 3.79 10.21 6.29
C VAL A 57 3.32 8.87 5.74
N GLY A 58 2.67 8.85 4.58
CA GLY A 58 2.21 7.62 3.95
C GLY A 58 3.37 6.71 3.50
N LEU A 59 4.48 7.25 2.98
CA LEU A 59 5.65 6.45 2.61
C LEU A 59 6.31 5.81 3.83
N ILE A 60 6.54 6.59 4.89
CA ILE A 60 7.09 6.10 6.16
C ILE A 60 6.15 5.06 6.75
N GLY A 61 4.85 5.34 6.77
CA GLY A 61 3.83 4.43 7.29
C GLY A 61 3.78 3.09 6.54
N VAL A 62 3.91 3.10 5.20
CA VAL A 62 3.99 1.85 4.45
C VAL A 62 5.30 1.10 4.67
N ALA A 63 6.43 1.79 4.76
CA ALA A 63 7.70 1.13 5.11
C ALA A 63 7.61 0.47 6.49
N ALA A 64 7.11 1.20 7.50
CA ALA A 64 6.96 0.71 8.87
C ALA A 64 5.99 -0.47 8.96
N THR A 65 4.81 -0.38 8.33
CA THR A 65 3.83 -1.48 8.33
C THR A 65 4.30 -2.70 7.55
N THR A 66 5.06 -2.51 6.46
CA THR A 66 5.66 -3.62 5.70
C THR A 66 6.75 -4.33 6.51
N LEU A 67 7.61 -3.59 7.21
CA LEU A 67 8.60 -4.19 8.12
C LEU A 67 7.90 -4.90 9.29
N GLY A 68 6.84 -4.28 9.82
CA GLY A 68 5.98 -4.82 10.88
C GLY A 68 5.35 -6.17 10.54
N MET A 69 5.09 -6.46 9.26
CA MET A 69 4.52 -7.74 8.80
C MET A 69 5.37 -8.95 9.21
N SER A 70 6.69 -8.79 9.40
CA SER A 70 7.55 -9.88 9.85
C SER A 70 7.19 -10.40 11.25
N TRP A 71 6.53 -9.59 12.07
CA TRP A 71 6.00 -9.99 13.38
C TRP A 71 4.54 -10.46 13.32
N GLY A 72 3.88 -10.36 12.18
CA GLY A 72 2.52 -10.85 11.96
C GLY A 72 2.52 -12.31 11.54
N GLY A 73 2.07 -13.20 12.44
CA GLY A 73 1.90 -14.63 12.15
C GLY A 73 0.64 -15.20 12.80
N THR A 74 0.44 -16.52 12.70
CA THR A 74 -0.71 -17.24 13.31
C THR A 74 -0.87 -17.01 14.81
N ALA A 75 0.21 -16.71 15.54
CA ALA A 75 0.16 -16.42 16.96
C ALA A 75 -0.52 -15.07 17.30
N PHE A 76 -0.50 -14.10 16.38
CA PHE A 76 -1.05 -12.76 16.59
C PHE A 76 -1.80 -12.26 15.34
N PRO A 77 -2.93 -12.89 14.96
CA PRO A 77 -3.65 -12.57 13.73
C PRO A 77 -4.22 -11.14 13.72
N TRP A 78 -4.60 -10.62 14.89
CA TRP A 78 -5.10 -9.25 15.05
C TRP A 78 -4.03 -8.20 14.72
N LEU A 79 -2.75 -8.47 15.02
CA LEU A 79 -1.64 -7.56 14.71
C LEU A 79 -1.45 -7.46 13.20
N GLY A 80 -1.46 -8.59 12.50
CA GLY A 80 -1.39 -8.63 11.05
C GLY A 80 -2.57 -7.89 10.40
N MET A 81 -3.79 -8.09 10.91
CA MET A 81 -4.98 -7.38 10.45
C MET A 81 -4.85 -5.85 10.62
N ALA A 82 -4.41 -5.40 11.80
CA ALA A 82 -4.21 -3.97 12.09
C ALA A 82 -3.14 -3.36 11.18
N LEU A 83 -1.98 -4.01 11.06
CA LEU A 83 -0.89 -3.56 10.19
C LEU A 83 -1.32 -3.54 8.71
N ARG A 84 -2.11 -4.51 8.24
CA ARG A 84 -2.66 -4.54 6.88
C ARG A 84 -3.66 -3.41 6.66
N ALA A 85 -4.53 -3.12 7.62
CA ALA A 85 -5.43 -1.97 7.57
C ALA A 85 -4.65 -0.64 7.49
N SER A 86 -3.67 -0.45 8.38
CA SER A 86 -2.80 0.73 8.38
C SER A 86 -2.02 0.88 7.06
N ALA A 87 -1.46 -0.21 6.53
CA ALA A 87 -0.79 -0.22 5.24
C ALA A 87 -1.73 0.23 4.11
N GLY A 88 -3.02 -0.14 4.18
CA GLY A 88 -4.07 0.33 3.28
C GLY A 88 -4.26 1.84 3.36
N VAL A 89 -4.43 2.39 4.56
CA VAL A 89 -4.61 3.83 4.81
C VAL A 89 -3.44 4.63 4.24
N PHE A 90 -2.22 4.26 4.64
CA PHE A 90 -1.00 4.92 4.19
C PHE A 90 -0.83 4.81 2.67
N SER A 91 -1.21 3.68 2.06
CA SER A 91 -1.20 3.49 0.61
C SER A 91 -2.09 4.45 -0.14
N ALA A 92 -3.30 4.69 0.37
CA ALA A 92 -4.20 5.67 -0.22
C ALA A 92 -3.64 7.09 -0.08
N TRP A 93 -3.07 7.45 1.07
CA TRP A 93 -2.44 8.76 1.25
C TRP A 93 -1.33 9.02 0.25
N VAL A 94 -0.42 8.06 0.01
CA VAL A 94 0.64 8.27 -1.00
C VAL A 94 0.06 8.38 -2.38
N LEU A 95 -0.90 7.55 -2.78
CA LEU A 95 -1.46 7.65 -4.12
C LEU A 95 -2.13 9.02 -4.32
N VAL A 96 -3.05 9.39 -3.42
CA VAL A 96 -3.81 10.63 -3.55
C VAL A 96 -2.91 11.86 -3.44
N CYS A 97 -1.98 11.89 -2.47
CA CYS A 97 -1.08 13.03 -2.28
C CYS A 97 -0.01 13.13 -3.37
N ALA A 98 0.50 12.01 -3.89
CA ALA A 98 1.42 12.04 -5.02
C ALA A 98 0.71 12.57 -6.27
N SER A 99 -0.50 12.10 -6.56
CA SER A 99 -1.27 12.57 -7.72
C SER A 99 -1.65 14.04 -7.59
N SER A 100 -2.09 14.49 -6.41
CA SER A 100 -2.45 15.90 -6.18
C SER A 100 -1.26 16.85 -6.22
N TRP A 101 -0.05 16.38 -5.96
CA TRP A 101 1.17 17.17 -6.10
C TRP A 101 1.77 17.12 -7.50
N CYS A 102 1.93 15.93 -8.08
CA CYS A 102 2.61 15.73 -9.36
C CYS A 102 1.78 16.22 -10.56
N LEU A 103 0.48 15.94 -10.61
CA LEU A 103 -0.34 16.24 -11.79
C LEU A 103 -0.45 17.76 -12.06
N PRO A 104 -0.71 18.63 -11.05
CA PRO A 104 -0.72 20.07 -11.29
C PRO A 104 0.64 20.62 -11.71
N GLU A 105 1.74 20.10 -11.15
CA GLU A 105 3.10 20.51 -11.52
C GLU A 105 3.45 20.12 -12.96
N LEU A 106 3.06 18.90 -13.39
CA LEU A 106 3.22 18.46 -14.78
C LEU A 106 2.34 19.27 -15.75
N ALA A 107 1.12 19.61 -15.35
CA ALA A 107 0.24 20.46 -16.13
C ALA A 107 0.83 21.87 -16.32
N ARG A 108 1.40 22.46 -15.26
CA ARG A 108 2.12 23.74 -15.33
C ARG A 108 3.32 23.72 -16.27
N ARG A 109 3.95 22.55 -16.46
CA ARG A 109 5.09 22.35 -17.36
C ARG A 109 4.68 21.89 -18.77
N HIS A 110 3.38 21.87 -19.08
CA HIS A 110 2.82 21.35 -20.35
C HIS A 110 3.22 19.89 -20.64
N ALA A 111 3.52 19.11 -19.61
CA ALA A 111 4.00 17.73 -19.70
C ALA A 111 2.96 16.72 -19.18
N THR A 112 1.67 16.94 -19.44
CA THR A 112 0.56 16.11 -18.95
C THR A 112 0.66 14.65 -19.39
N ALA A 113 1.25 14.39 -20.56
CA ALA A 113 1.54 13.03 -21.04
C ALA A 113 2.46 12.23 -20.10
N LEU A 114 3.31 12.90 -19.31
CA LEU A 114 4.16 12.25 -18.31
C LEU A 114 3.41 11.89 -17.02
N GLY A 115 2.15 12.31 -16.87
CA GLY A 115 1.33 11.98 -15.69
C GLY A 115 1.18 10.47 -15.48
N ALA A 116 1.11 9.69 -16.57
CA ALA A 116 1.04 8.24 -16.51
C ALA A 116 2.32 7.59 -15.92
N TRP A 117 3.49 8.21 -16.14
CA TRP A 117 4.77 7.68 -15.65
C TRP A 117 4.86 7.63 -14.13
N VAL A 118 4.12 8.49 -13.43
CA VAL A 118 4.03 8.48 -11.95
C VAL A 118 3.49 7.14 -11.45
N TYR A 119 2.58 6.50 -12.20
CA TYR A 119 1.97 5.24 -11.83
C TYR A 119 2.81 4.02 -12.25
N THR A 120 3.75 4.17 -13.19
CA THR A 120 4.66 3.09 -13.62
C THR A 120 5.46 2.51 -12.44
N GLY A 121 5.86 3.35 -11.48
CA GLY A 121 6.53 2.88 -10.26
C GLY A 121 5.68 1.93 -9.42
N VAL A 122 4.35 2.09 -9.43
CA VAL A 122 3.43 1.15 -8.76
C VAL A 122 3.42 -0.19 -9.50
N GLY A 123 3.31 -0.15 -10.83
CA GLY A 123 3.32 -1.34 -11.68
C GLY A 123 4.62 -2.14 -11.57
N LEU A 124 5.77 -1.45 -11.59
CA LEU A 124 7.08 -2.07 -11.36
C LEU A 124 7.17 -2.73 -9.98
N GLY A 125 6.61 -2.10 -8.96
CA GLY A 125 6.53 -2.68 -7.62
C GLY A 125 5.71 -3.98 -7.60
N ILE A 126 4.55 -4.00 -8.26
CA ILE A 126 3.70 -5.20 -8.38
C ILE A 126 4.45 -6.32 -9.10
N ALA A 127 5.00 -6.02 -10.28
CA ALA A 127 5.74 -6.97 -11.10
C ALA A 127 6.96 -7.52 -10.34
N GLY A 128 7.74 -6.64 -9.71
CA GLY A 128 8.91 -7.02 -8.92
C GLY A 128 8.54 -7.94 -7.76
N THR A 129 7.49 -7.63 -6.99
CA THR A 129 7.05 -8.53 -5.92
C THR A 129 6.52 -9.86 -6.42
N GLY A 130 5.82 -9.87 -7.56
CA GLY A 130 5.35 -11.11 -8.17
C GLY A 130 6.52 -12.01 -8.56
N VAL A 131 7.51 -11.47 -9.28
CA VAL A 131 8.69 -12.23 -9.73
C VAL A 131 9.55 -12.69 -8.56
N LEU A 132 9.76 -11.88 -7.53
CA LEU A 132 10.60 -12.25 -6.37
C LEU A 132 9.98 -13.31 -5.45
N THR A 133 8.68 -13.55 -5.55
CA THR A 133 7.97 -14.50 -4.67
C THR A 133 7.99 -15.93 -5.23
N TRP A 134 8.33 -16.11 -6.51
CA TRP A 134 8.35 -17.39 -7.23
C TRP A 134 9.74 -17.71 -7.75
#